data_AF-A0AAD5LKR8-F1
#
_entry.id   AF-A0AAD5LKR8-F1
#
_cell.length_a   1.000
_cell.length_b   1.000
_cell.length_c   1.000
_cell.angle_alpha   90.00
_cell.angle_beta   90.00
_cell.angle_gamma   90.00
#
_symmetry.space_group_name_H-M   'P 1'
#
loop_
_entity.id
_entity.type
_entity.pdbx_description
1 polymer ?
#
loop_
_entity_poly.entity_id
_entity_poly.type
_entity_poly.pdbx_seq_one_letter_code
_entity_poly.pdbx_strand_id
1 'polypeptide(L)'
;MNLVQLWLTNKSSQPISRVKVVSKSESGNVVSFPEIPVLFPGSASSMAQIHVDFGGQLEKIELQIVTGEAAFDVSLMPVAGELLVPLQMNADEFAQRIAMTDSASLHTSDLIVQPPVQLNTIIQATLKDCNVGQIYEINNVTGATGRCKFAGRVRGGSGEVVMVGLEFQISSGKTKLLVVSANVSLAQRISTNIKRNLPIVQG
;
A
#
# COMPACT_ATOMS: atom_id res chain seq x y z
N MET A 1 -2.29 2.97 -13.67
CA MET A 1 -3.39 2.12 -13.15
C MET A 1 -2.79 0.86 -12.55
N ASN A 2 -3.36 0.40 -11.43
CA ASN A 2 -3.02 -0.86 -10.79
C ASN A 2 -3.78 -2.00 -11.47
N LEU A 3 -3.14 -3.17 -11.62
CA LEU A 3 -3.77 -4.37 -12.15
C LEU A 3 -4.35 -5.19 -10.99
N VAL A 4 -5.66 -5.44 -11.00
CA VAL A 4 -6.32 -6.29 -10.02
C VAL A 4 -6.74 -7.59 -10.71
N GLN A 5 -6.20 -8.70 -10.22
CA GLN A 5 -6.55 -10.04 -10.68
C GLN A 5 -7.73 -10.58 -9.87
N LEU A 6 -8.72 -11.12 -10.57
CA LEU A 6 -9.96 -11.64 -10.01
C LEU A 6 -10.06 -13.14 -10.33
N TRP A 7 -10.48 -13.94 -9.35
CA TRP A 7 -10.81 -15.35 -9.53
C TRP A 7 -12.30 -15.55 -9.30
N LEU A 8 -13.03 -15.79 -10.39
CA LEU A 8 -14.48 -15.95 -10.39
C LEU A 8 -14.84 -17.44 -10.36
N THR A 9 -15.62 -17.85 -9.37
CA THR A 9 -16.03 -19.25 -9.19
C THR A 9 -17.54 -19.32 -8.97
N ASN A 10 -18.23 -20.12 -9.77
CA ASN A 10 -19.66 -20.37 -9.57
C ASN A 10 -19.86 -21.53 -8.58
N LYS A 11 -20.34 -21.20 -7.39
CA LYS A 11 -20.69 -22.16 -6.32
C LYS A 11 -22.19 -22.46 -6.22
N SER A 12 -23.00 -21.94 -7.15
CA SER A 12 -24.43 -22.24 -7.22
C SER A 12 -24.68 -23.57 -7.95
N SER A 13 -25.94 -23.98 -8.04
CA SER A 13 -26.37 -25.17 -8.78
C SER A 13 -26.71 -24.91 -10.26
N GLN A 14 -26.69 -23.66 -10.72
CA GLN A 14 -27.09 -23.27 -12.08
C GLN A 14 -26.02 -22.41 -12.79
N PRO A 15 -25.93 -22.44 -14.13
CA PRO A 15 -25.04 -21.56 -14.87
C PRO A 15 -25.37 -20.07 -14.64
N ILE A 16 -24.33 -19.25 -14.45
CA ILE A 16 -24.47 -17.80 -14.31
C ILE A 16 -23.99 -17.15 -15.60
N SER A 17 -24.86 -16.39 -16.28
CA SER A 17 -24.53 -15.75 -17.55
C SER A 17 -24.12 -14.27 -17.42
N ARG A 18 -23.47 -13.75 -18.45
CA ARG A 18 -23.20 -12.31 -18.68
C ARG A 18 -22.47 -11.63 -17.51
N VAL A 19 -21.43 -12.30 -17.00
CA VAL A 19 -20.68 -11.85 -15.83
C VAL A 19 -19.69 -10.75 -16.21
N LYS A 20 -19.81 -9.59 -15.58
CA LYS A 20 -18.88 -8.46 -15.74
C LYS A 20 -18.71 -7.68 -14.45
N VAL A 21 -17.63 -6.93 -14.37
CA VAL A 21 -17.41 -5.93 -13.31
C VAL A 21 -17.58 -4.55 -13.91
N VAL A 22 -18.30 -3.66 -13.25
CA VAL A 22 -18.48 -2.26 -13.69
C VAL A 22 -18.18 -1.30 -12.54
N SER A 23 -17.68 -0.11 -12.86
CA SER A 23 -17.56 0.98 -11.89
C SER A 23 -18.92 1.60 -11.62
N LYS A 24 -19.20 1.99 -10.38
CA LYS A 24 -20.36 2.85 -10.06
C LYS A 24 -20.07 4.33 -10.33
N SER A 25 -18.82 4.69 -10.64
CA SER A 25 -18.37 6.04 -10.95
C SER A 25 -18.11 6.19 -12.45
N GLU A 26 -18.53 7.30 -13.04
CA GLU A 26 -18.25 7.66 -14.45
C GLU A 26 -16.84 8.24 -14.66
N SER A 27 -15.99 8.24 -13.64
CA SER A 27 -14.66 8.88 -13.67
C SER A 27 -13.63 8.21 -14.60
N GLY A 28 -13.96 7.07 -15.23
CA GLY A 28 -13.02 6.31 -16.07
C GLY A 28 -11.87 5.68 -15.27
N ASN A 29 -11.96 5.68 -13.95
CA ASN A 29 -10.94 5.16 -13.04
C ASN A 29 -10.86 3.62 -13.03
N VAL A 30 -11.79 2.93 -13.68
CA VAL A 30 -11.78 1.46 -13.81
C VAL A 30 -11.97 1.06 -15.26
N VAL A 31 -11.05 0.24 -15.75
CA VAL A 31 -11.15 -0.44 -17.03
C VAL A 31 -11.41 -1.92 -16.79
N SER A 32 -12.60 -2.38 -17.19
CA SER A 32 -13.07 -3.74 -16.97
C SER A 32 -12.62 -4.72 -18.04
N PHE A 33 -12.68 -6.01 -17.73
CA PHE A 33 -12.54 -7.10 -18.70
C PHE A 33 -13.81 -7.24 -19.57
N PRO A 34 -13.70 -7.86 -20.76
CA PRO A 34 -14.87 -8.23 -21.57
C PRO A 34 -15.84 -9.13 -20.80
N GLU A 35 -17.14 -8.99 -21.03
CA GLU A 35 -18.16 -9.84 -20.40
C GLU A 35 -17.86 -11.33 -20.56
N ILE A 36 -17.89 -12.08 -19.46
CA ILE A 36 -17.79 -13.54 -19.46
C ILE A 36 -19.19 -14.10 -19.79
N PRO A 37 -19.36 -14.84 -20.89
CA PRO A 37 -20.68 -15.27 -21.33
C PRO A 37 -21.40 -16.17 -20.32
N VAL A 38 -20.67 -17.12 -19.71
CA VAL A 38 -21.21 -18.07 -18.74
C VAL A 38 -20.14 -18.60 -17.80
N LEU A 39 -20.49 -18.77 -16.52
CA LEU A 39 -19.76 -19.52 -15.51
C LEU A 39 -20.57 -20.76 -15.10
N PHE A 40 -20.05 -21.95 -15.38
CA PHE A 40 -20.74 -23.21 -15.06
C PHE A 40 -20.53 -23.63 -13.59
N PRO A 41 -21.53 -24.27 -12.94
CA PRO A 41 -21.36 -24.88 -11.63
C PRO A 41 -20.22 -25.89 -11.61
N GLY A 42 -19.39 -25.85 -10.55
CA GLY A 42 -18.32 -26.82 -10.34
C GLY A 42 -17.14 -26.73 -11.31
N SER A 43 -17.11 -25.75 -12.22
CA SER A 43 -15.94 -25.50 -13.06
C SER A 43 -14.78 -24.92 -12.24
N ALA A 44 -13.56 -25.03 -12.79
CA ALA A 44 -12.41 -24.30 -12.26
C ALA A 44 -12.67 -22.78 -12.28
N SER A 45 -11.99 -22.06 -11.39
CA SER A 45 -12.08 -20.60 -11.30
C SER A 45 -11.63 -19.95 -12.61
N SER A 46 -12.44 -19.02 -13.13
CA SER A 46 -12.07 -18.19 -14.27
C SER A 46 -11.26 -16.97 -13.79
N MET A 47 -10.12 -16.73 -14.41
CA MET A 47 -9.28 -15.56 -14.11
C MET A 47 -9.71 -14.39 -14.99
N ALA A 48 -9.94 -13.25 -14.36
CA ALA A 48 -10.26 -11.99 -15.03
C ALA A 48 -9.39 -10.87 -14.47
N GLN A 49 -9.28 -9.77 -15.20
CA GLN A 49 -8.44 -8.63 -14.81
C GLN A 49 -9.21 -7.33 -14.97
N ILE A 50 -9.06 -6.45 -13.99
CA ILE A 50 -9.49 -5.06 -14.10
C ILE A 50 -8.29 -4.15 -13.86
N HIS A 51 -8.29 -2.99 -14.50
CA HIS A 51 -7.33 -1.93 -14.19
C HIS A 51 -8.03 -0.86 -13.38
N VAL A 52 -7.39 -0.45 -12.30
CA VAL A 52 -7.96 0.49 -11.34
C VAL A 52 -6.98 1.64 -11.10
N ASP A 53 -7.43 2.87 -11.29
CA ASP A 53 -6.72 4.06 -10.84
C ASP A 53 -7.38 4.58 -9.55
N PHE A 54 -6.66 4.49 -8.44
CA PHE A 54 -7.13 5.09 -7.18
C PHE A 54 -6.89 6.61 -7.13
N GLY A 55 -6.20 7.19 -8.11
CA GLY A 55 -6.00 8.64 -8.20
C GLY A 55 -5.26 9.26 -7.02
N GLY A 56 -4.52 8.45 -6.24
CA GLY A 56 -3.89 8.87 -4.98
C GLY A 56 -4.85 8.99 -3.80
N GLN A 57 -6.12 8.63 -3.98
CA GLN A 57 -7.13 8.70 -2.93
C GLN A 57 -7.14 7.42 -2.09
N LEU A 58 -7.38 7.58 -0.79
CA LEU A 58 -7.54 6.46 0.14
C LEU A 58 -8.95 5.86 0.12
N GLU A 59 -9.88 6.53 -0.56
CA GLU A 59 -11.27 6.12 -0.64
C GLU A 59 -11.42 4.81 -1.41
N LYS A 60 -12.43 4.04 -1.01
CA LYS A 60 -12.80 2.84 -1.73
C LYS A 60 -13.38 3.20 -3.09
N ILE A 61 -13.11 2.37 -4.08
CA ILE A 61 -13.79 2.41 -5.37
C ILE A 61 -14.98 1.47 -5.31
N GLU A 62 -16.17 2.03 -5.50
CA GLU A 62 -17.42 1.29 -5.55
C GLU A 62 -17.61 0.66 -6.94
N LEU A 63 -17.86 -0.64 -6.95
CA LEU A 63 -18.02 -1.46 -8.14
C LEU A 63 -19.32 -2.27 -8.05
N GLN A 64 -19.72 -2.84 -9.18
CA GLN A 64 -20.74 -3.88 -9.22
C GLN A 64 -20.24 -5.09 -9.98
N ILE A 65 -20.52 -6.27 -9.43
CA ILE A 65 -20.49 -7.52 -10.19
C ILE A 65 -21.88 -7.71 -10.76
N VAL A 66 -21.99 -7.65 -12.08
CA VAL A 66 -23.26 -7.77 -12.81
C VAL A 66 -23.31 -9.12 -13.51
N THR A 67 -24.46 -9.78 -13.42
CA THR A 67 -24.80 -11.01 -14.14
C THR A 67 -26.03 -10.76 -15.02
N GLY A 68 -26.46 -11.76 -15.78
CA GLY A 68 -27.70 -11.69 -16.55
C GLY A 68 -28.96 -11.48 -15.70
N GLU A 69 -28.91 -11.77 -14.40
CA GLU A 69 -30.09 -11.79 -13.51
C GLU A 69 -29.99 -10.82 -12.34
N ALA A 70 -28.79 -10.46 -11.90
CA ALA A 70 -28.58 -9.68 -10.68
C ALA A 70 -27.34 -8.79 -10.76
N ALA A 71 -27.29 -7.82 -9.86
CA ALA A 71 -26.11 -7.00 -9.61
C ALA A 71 -25.77 -7.02 -8.12
N PHE A 72 -24.48 -7.09 -7.81
CA PHE A 72 -23.95 -7.14 -6.45
C PHE A 72 -22.98 -5.97 -6.26
N ASP A 73 -23.30 -5.10 -5.31
CA ASP A 73 -22.41 -4.01 -4.91
C ASP A 73 -21.18 -4.58 -4.18
N VAL A 74 -20.00 -4.19 -4.64
CA VAL A 74 -18.71 -4.53 -4.04
C VAL A 74 -17.82 -3.29 -4.01
N SER A 75 -16.76 -3.31 -3.22
CA SER A 75 -15.81 -2.20 -3.20
C SER A 75 -14.37 -2.69 -3.12
N LEU A 76 -13.46 -1.91 -3.70
CA LEU A 76 -12.02 -2.12 -3.60
C LEU A 76 -11.40 -0.98 -2.83
N MET A 77 -10.62 -1.31 -1.80
CA MET A 77 -9.90 -0.34 -1.01
C MET A 77 -8.41 -0.40 -1.37
N PRO A 78 -7.77 0.74 -1.69
CA PRO A 78 -6.36 0.73 -2.02
C PRO A 78 -5.50 0.35 -0.82
N VAL A 79 -4.42 -0.37 -1.09
CA VAL A 79 -3.30 -0.50 -0.15
C VAL A 79 -2.31 0.64 -0.34
N ALA A 80 -1.50 0.95 0.69
CA ALA A 80 -0.59 2.10 0.65
C ALA A 80 0.36 2.07 -0.57
N GLY A 81 0.89 0.90 -0.93
CA GLY A 81 1.75 0.76 -2.11
C GLY A 81 1.08 1.08 -3.44
N GLU A 82 -0.24 0.90 -3.56
CA GLU A 82 -0.99 1.23 -4.78
C GLU A 82 -1.19 2.74 -4.97
N LEU A 83 -0.99 3.52 -3.90
CA LEU A 83 -1.10 4.97 -3.89
C LEU A 83 0.23 5.67 -4.10
N LEU A 84 1.35 4.94 -4.00
CA LEU A 84 2.69 5.51 -4.07
C LEU A 84 3.42 5.06 -5.34
N VAL A 85 4.31 5.94 -5.82
CA VAL A 85 5.42 5.57 -6.70
C VAL A 85 6.73 5.81 -5.97
N PRO A 86 7.75 4.95 -6.14
CA PRO A 86 9.05 5.15 -5.52
C PRO A 86 9.66 6.47 -5.98
N LEU A 87 10.18 7.25 -5.03
CA LEU A 87 10.90 8.48 -5.31
C LEU A 87 12.37 8.28 -4.97
N GLN A 88 13.24 8.47 -5.96
CA GLN A 88 14.68 8.54 -5.73
C GLN A 88 15.00 9.90 -5.12
N MET A 89 15.76 9.88 -4.04
CA MET A 89 16.15 11.04 -3.25
C MET A 89 17.45 10.71 -2.52
N ASN A 90 18.32 11.69 -2.32
CA ASN A 90 19.52 11.50 -1.50
C ASN A 90 19.29 11.90 -0.02
N ALA A 91 20.27 11.63 0.84
CA ALA A 91 20.14 11.88 2.28
C ALA A 91 20.01 13.37 2.64
N ASP A 92 20.69 14.25 1.90
CA ASP A 92 20.67 15.70 2.13
C ASP A 92 19.30 16.29 1.75
N GLU A 93 18.75 15.88 0.61
CA GLU A 93 17.40 16.25 0.18
C GLU A 93 16.33 15.78 1.18
N PHE A 94 16.49 14.57 1.73
CA PHE A 94 15.59 14.06 2.77
C PHE A 94 15.67 14.95 4.02
N ALA A 95 16.87 15.23 4.52
CA ALA A 95 17.06 16.04 5.71
C ALA A 95 16.50 17.46 5.52
N GLN A 96 16.75 18.07 4.35
CA GLN A 96 16.23 19.38 4.00
C GLN A 96 14.70 19.38 3.98
N ARG A 97 14.06 18.37 3.38
CA ARG A 97 12.59 18.27 3.36
C ARG A 97 12.02 18.08 4.76
N ILE A 98 12.63 17.26 5.60
CA ILE A 98 12.22 17.12 7.00
C ILE A 98 12.28 18.47 7.72
N ALA A 99 13.37 19.24 7.54
CA ALA A 99 13.54 20.54 8.17
C ALA A 99 12.51 21.60 7.71
N MET A 100 12.01 21.48 6.47
CA MET A 100 10.97 22.35 5.92
C MET A 100 9.54 21.87 6.18
N THR A 101 9.36 20.70 6.79
CA THR A 101 8.04 20.10 6.99
C THR A 101 7.37 20.66 8.24
N ASP A 102 6.09 21.03 8.14
CA ASP A 102 5.27 21.34 9.31
C ASP A 102 5.14 20.12 10.23
N SER A 103 5.32 20.36 11.52
CA SER A 103 5.10 19.43 12.62
C SER A 103 3.79 18.62 12.51
N ALA A 104 2.70 19.20 11.99
CA ALA A 104 1.42 18.51 11.81
C ALA A 104 1.49 17.36 10.78
N SER A 105 2.50 17.37 9.91
CA SER A 105 2.76 16.33 8.92
C SER A 105 3.73 15.25 9.42
N LEU A 106 4.26 15.37 10.64
CA LEU A 106 5.21 14.42 11.23
C LEU A 106 4.47 13.42 12.12
N HIS A 107 4.36 12.18 11.67
CA HIS A 107 3.63 11.12 12.38
C HIS A 107 4.62 10.10 12.93
N THR A 108 4.82 10.08 14.24
CA THR A 108 5.77 9.16 14.89
C THR A 108 5.08 7.98 15.59
N SER A 109 5.79 6.86 15.72
CA SER A 109 5.34 5.69 16.47
C SER A 109 6.52 4.94 17.05
N ASP A 110 6.42 4.59 18.33
CA ASP A 110 7.39 3.73 19.01
C ASP A 110 6.91 2.28 19.03
N LEU A 111 7.83 1.34 18.84
CA LEU A 111 7.57 -0.09 18.85
C LEU A 111 8.82 -0.89 19.28
N ILE A 112 8.62 -2.14 19.68
CA ILE A 112 9.71 -3.08 20.00
C ILE A 112 9.76 -4.14 18.90
N VAL A 113 10.80 -4.07 18.06
CA VAL A 113 11.10 -5.10 17.06
C VAL A 113 11.94 -6.19 17.73
N GLN A 114 11.69 -7.46 17.40
CA GLN A 114 12.41 -8.60 17.96
C GLN A 114 13.94 -8.42 17.81
N PRO A 115 14.69 -8.33 18.93
CA PRO A 115 16.14 -8.25 18.88
C PRO A 115 16.77 -9.64 18.63
N PRO A 116 17.98 -9.71 18.04
CA PRO A 116 18.73 -8.58 17.50
C PRO A 116 18.12 -8.07 16.19
N VAL A 117 17.94 -6.75 16.08
CA VAL A 117 17.30 -6.14 14.90
C VAL A 117 18.25 -6.17 13.72
N GLN A 118 17.81 -6.75 12.61
CA GLN A 118 18.55 -6.77 11.35
C GLN A 118 18.04 -5.67 10.41
N LEU A 119 18.94 -4.85 9.88
CA LEU A 119 18.60 -3.75 8.97
C LEU A 119 17.80 -4.24 7.75
N ASN A 120 18.20 -5.37 7.15
CA ASN A 120 17.51 -5.94 6.00
C ASN A 120 16.06 -6.34 6.33
N THR A 121 15.78 -6.83 7.54
CA THR A 121 14.41 -7.13 7.98
C THR A 121 13.54 -5.87 7.98
N ILE A 122 14.07 -4.75 8.48
CA ILE A 122 13.35 -3.47 8.48
C ILE A 122 13.09 -2.98 7.06
N ILE A 123 14.10 -3.06 6.19
CA ILE A 123 13.98 -2.65 4.78
C ILE A 123 12.91 -3.48 4.08
N GLN A 124 12.97 -4.81 4.18
CA GLN A 124 12.01 -5.69 3.51
C GLN A 124 10.59 -5.51 4.08
N ALA A 125 10.44 -5.35 5.39
CA ALA A 125 9.14 -5.07 6.00
C ALA A 125 8.52 -3.76 5.49
N THR A 126 9.36 -2.74 5.26
CA THR A 126 8.92 -1.44 4.73
C THR A 126 8.50 -1.56 3.27
N LEU A 127 9.34 -2.18 2.43
CA LEU A 127 9.10 -2.28 0.98
C LEU A 127 7.97 -3.24 0.60
N LYS A 128 7.61 -4.20 1.47
CA LYS A 128 6.62 -5.24 1.15
C LYS A 128 5.25 -4.68 0.78
N ASP A 129 4.75 -3.70 1.52
CA ASP A 129 3.42 -3.11 1.33
C ASP A 129 3.44 -1.60 1.08
N CYS A 130 4.63 -1.00 0.98
CA CYS A 130 4.82 0.41 0.67
C CYS A 130 5.72 0.53 -0.56
N ASN A 131 5.18 1.10 -1.64
CA ASN A 131 5.89 1.29 -2.89
C ASN A 131 6.74 2.59 -2.82
N VAL A 132 7.79 2.54 -2.00
CA VAL A 132 8.71 3.65 -1.73
C VAL A 132 10.13 3.29 -2.19
N GLY A 133 10.92 4.29 -2.56
CA GLY A 133 12.33 4.13 -2.87
C GLY A 133 13.17 4.19 -1.60
N GLN A 134 14.09 3.25 -1.42
CA GLN A 134 15.07 3.31 -0.34
C GLN A 134 16.08 4.42 -0.62
N ILE A 135 16.38 5.21 0.40
CA ILE A 135 17.44 6.22 0.37
C ILE A 135 18.69 5.58 0.99
N TYR A 136 19.75 5.49 0.19
CA TYR A 136 21.00 4.91 0.62
C TYR A 136 21.86 5.96 1.32
N GLU A 137 22.28 5.62 2.53
CA GLU A 137 23.24 6.39 3.31
C GLU A 137 24.50 5.56 3.57
N ILE A 138 25.60 6.26 3.82
CA ILE A 138 26.85 5.67 4.32
C ILE A 138 26.71 5.63 5.86
N ASN A 139 27.04 4.50 6.49
CA ASN A 139 26.93 4.28 7.95
C ASN A 139 25.50 4.19 8.51
N ASN A 140 24.62 3.46 7.81
CA ASN A 140 23.24 3.16 8.24
C ASN A 140 23.16 2.37 9.53
N VAL A 141 24.30 1.91 10.04
CA VAL A 141 24.48 1.38 11.37
C VAL A 141 25.68 2.09 11.99
N THR A 142 25.45 2.78 13.10
CA THR A 142 26.49 3.46 13.87
C THR A 142 26.42 2.97 15.32
N GLY A 143 27.44 2.23 15.76
CA GLY A 143 27.45 1.58 17.06
C GLY A 143 26.27 0.59 17.20
N ALA A 144 25.44 0.78 18.23
CA ALA A 144 24.27 -0.06 18.49
C ALA A 144 22.97 0.43 17.80
N THR A 145 23.04 1.50 17.01
CA THR A 145 21.87 2.13 16.39
C THR A 145 21.89 1.95 14.88
N GLY A 146 20.79 1.44 14.32
CA GLY A 146 20.56 1.37 12.89
C GLY A 146 19.50 2.38 12.43
N ARG A 147 19.59 2.79 11.16
CA ARG A 147 18.67 3.73 10.51
C ARG A 147 18.39 3.30 9.07
N CYS A 148 17.18 3.57 8.61
CA CYS A 148 16.85 3.52 7.18
C CYS A 148 15.79 4.56 6.82
N LYS A 149 15.86 5.04 5.58
CA LYS A 149 14.98 6.09 5.06
C LYS A 149 14.43 5.70 3.71
N PHE A 150 13.23 6.17 3.42
CA PHE A 150 12.52 5.90 2.19
C PHE A 150 11.71 7.12 1.75
N ALA A 151 11.47 7.23 0.46
CA ALA A 151 10.60 8.25 -0.10
C ALA A 151 9.67 7.69 -1.19
N GLY A 152 8.44 8.19 -1.21
CA GLY A 152 7.47 7.93 -2.26
C GLY A 152 6.80 9.21 -2.69
N ARG A 153 6.16 9.20 -3.86
CA ARG A 153 5.26 10.25 -4.31
C ARG A 153 3.86 9.69 -4.43
N VAL A 154 2.87 10.42 -3.92
CA VAL A 154 1.46 10.06 -4.09
C VAL A 154 1.10 10.13 -5.58
N ARG A 155 0.47 9.07 -6.08
CA ARG A 155 -0.05 8.99 -7.45
C ARG A 155 -1.17 10.02 -7.62
N GLY A 156 -1.42 10.45 -8.86
CA GLY A 156 -2.42 11.47 -9.14
C GLY A 156 -1.85 12.89 -9.09
N GLY A 157 -2.74 13.88 -8.98
CA GLY A 157 -2.42 15.29 -9.21
C GLY A 157 -1.78 16.06 -8.05
N SER A 158 -1.80 15.53 -6.82
CA SER A 158 -1.29 16.27 -5.65
C SER A 158 0.24 16.40 -5.66
N GLY A 159 0.95 15.43 -6.23
CA GLY A 159 2.41 15.40 -6.25
C GLY A 159 3.06 15.31 -4.86
N GLU A 160 2.28 15.02 -3.82
CA GLU A 160 2.75 14.97 -2.43
C GLU A 160 3.89 13.97 -2.29
N VAL A 161 4.96 14.38 -1.61
CA VAL A 161 6.08 13.51 -1.25
C VAL A 161 5.87 12.97 0.14
N VAL A 162 5.84 11.65 0.25
CA VAL A 162 5.78 10.93 1.51
C VAL A 162 7.17 10.43 1.87
N MET A 163 7.60 10.67 3.10
CA MET A 163 8.90 10.19 3.61
C MET A 163 8.70 9.24 4.77
N VAL A 164 9.52 8.20 4.83
CA VAL A 164 9.51 7.23 5.93
C VAL A 164 10.92 7.13 6.50
N GLY A 165 11.04 7.18 7.82
CA GLY A 165 12.31 6.99 8.53
C GLY A 165 12.13 6.00 9.66
N LEU A 166 13.08 5.08 9.83
CA LEU A 166 13.17 4.22 11.00
C LEU A 166 14.52 4.38 11.66
N GLU A 167 14.51 4.49 12.98
CA GLU A 167 15.69 4.40 13.84
C GLU A 167 15.47 3.28 14.86
N PHE A 168 16.45 2.38 15.03
CA PHE A 168 16.31 1.22 15.88
C PHE A 168 17.58 0.88 16.66
N GLN A 169 17.40 0.37 17.87
CA GLN A 169 18.46 -0.17 18.71
C GLN A 169 18.62 -1.66 18.46
N ILE A 170 19.80 -2.09 18.01
CA ILE A 170 20.05 -3.47 17.56
C ILE A 170 19.77 -4.48 18.68
N SER A 171 20.26 -4.23 19.89
CA SER A 171 20.19 -5.18 21.02
C SER A 171 18.86 -5.13 21.78
N SER A 172 18.23 -3.96 21.89
CA SER A 172 17.01 -3.80 22.68
C SER A 172 15.72 -3.85 21.86
N GLY A 173 15.81 -3.75 20.54
CA GLY A 173 14.61 -3.77 19.68
C GLY A 173 13.84 -2.45 19.62
N LYS A 174 14.15 -1.49 20.51
CA LYS A 174 13.50 -0.17 20.55
C LYS A 174 13.63 0.50 19.19
N THR A 175 12.49 0.73 18.55
CA THR A 175 12.41 1.24 17.19
C THR A 175 11.42 2.40 17.14
N LYS A 176 11.84 3.50 16.54
CA LYS A 176 11.00 4.66 16.24
C LYS A 176 10.75 4.73 14.75
N LEU A 177 9.48 4.75 14.37
CA LEU A 177 9.00 4.97 13.01
C LEU A 177 8.54 6.42 12.88
N LEU A 178 8.96 7.09 11.82
CA LEU A 178 8.46 8.38 11.37
C LEU A 178 7.85 8.19 9.97
N VAL A 179 6.63 8.68 9.79
CA VAL A 179 6.00 8.85 8.48
C VAL A 179 5.67 10.32 8.31
N VAL A 180 6.08 10.90 7.20
CA VAL A 180 5.85 12.31 6.86
C VAL A 180 4.87 12.40 5.72
N SER A 181 3.71 12.99 6.00
CA SER A 181 2.58 13.12 5.08
C SER A 181 1.62 14.18 5.61
N ALA A 182 1.16 15.08 4.74
CA ALA A 182 0.11 16.04 5.06
C ALA A 182 -1.24 15.34 5.29
N ASN A 183 -1.44 14.18 4.67
CA ASN A 183 -2.61 13.35 4.90
C ASN A 183 -2.37 12.39 6.08
N VAL A 184 -3.04 12.63 7.21
CA VAL A 184 -2.94 11.79 8.42
C VAL A 184 -3.43 10.35 8.20
N SER A 185 -4.48 10.16 7.41
CA SER A 185 -5.02 8.81 7.12
C SER A 185 -4.05 8.01 6.26
N LEU A 186 -3.32 8.66 5.35
CA LEU A 186 -2.26 8.03 4.56
C LEU A 186 -1.10 7.63 5.48
N ALA A 187 -0.67 8.54 6.34
CA ALA A 187 0.41 8.28 7.30
C ALA A 187 0.09 7.09 8.22
N GLN A 188 -1.13 7.05 8.75
CA GLN A 188 -1.62 5.96 9.60
C GLN A 188 -1.65 4.63 8.84
N ARG A 189 -2.06 4.62 7.57
CA ARG A 189 -2.11 3.42 6.74
C ARG A 189 -0.73 2.87 6.44
N ILE A 190 0.22 3.74 6.08
CA ILE A 190 1.63 3.39 5.87
C ILE A 190 2.22 2.83 7.16
N SER A 191 2.04 3.53 8.29
CA SER A 191 2.53 3.07 9.58
C SER A 191 1.97 1.70 9.96
N THR A 192 0.66 1.48 9.78
CA THR A 192 0.02 0.19 10.05
C THR A 192 0.58 -0.92 9.17
N ASN A 193 0.77 -0.67 7.87
CA ASN A 193 1.32 -1.65 6.94
C ASN A 193 2.75 -2.04 7.30
N ILE A 194 3.61 -1.07 7.60
CA ILE A 194 4.99 -1.32 8.02
C ILE A 194 5.01 -2.14 9.31
N LYS A 195 4.26 -1.72 10.33
CA LYS A 195 4.19 -2.41 11.63
C LYS A 195 3.72 -3.86 11.49
N ARG A 196 2.72 -4.12 10.65
CA ARG A 196 2.21 -5.47 10.37
C ARG A 196 3.28 -6.41 9.80
N ASN A 197 4.24 -5.87 9.05
CA ASN A 197 5.31 -6.66 8.43
C ASN A 197 6.58 -6.77 9.30
N LEU A 198 6.67 -6.02 10.38
CA LEU A 198 7.78 -6.09 11.32
C LEU A 198 7.55 -7.23 12.33
N PRO A 199 8.62 -7.92 12.76
CA PRO A 199 8.53 -8.91 13.85
C PRO A 199 8.41 -8.16 15.19
N ILE A 200 7.23 -7.63 15.48
CA ILE A 200 6.97 -6.86 16.71
C ILE A 200 6.75 -7.84 17.87
N VAL A 201 7.42 -7.58 19.01
CA VAL A 201 7.15 -8.29 20.26
C VAL A 201 5.90 -7.65 20.89
N GLN A 202 4.80 -8.39 20.98
CA GLN A 202 3.65 -7.96 21.78
C GLN A 202 4.03 -8.07 23.25
N GLY A 203 3.98 -6.95 23.97
CA GLY A 203 4.17 -6.90 25.42
C GLY A 203 2.99 -7.47 26.17
#